data_AF-A0A957XM93-F1
#
_entry.id   AF-A0A957XM93-F1
#
_cell.length_a   1.000
_cell.length_b   1.000
_cell.length_c   1.000
_cell.angle_alpha   90.00
_cell.angle_beta   90.00
_cell.angle_gamma   90.00
#
_symmetry.space_group_name_H-M   'P 1'
#
loop_
_entity.id
_entity.type
_entity.pdbx_description
1 polymer ?
#
loop_
_entity_poly.entity_id
_entity_poly.type
_entity_poly.pdbx_seq_one_letter_code
_entity_poly.pdbx_strand_id
1 'polypeptide(L)' 'MDESNPILLQINNRWHIVEHSRRSERALCGVRVTHRGAHARLSLVGKRNVCGKCLELFKAMENA' A
#
# COMPACT_ATOMS: atom_id res chain seq x y z
N MET A 1 -1.31 1.81 20.37
CA MET A 1 -2.13 2.11 19.18
C MET A 1 -1.47 1.39 18.01
N ASP A 2 -2.21 0.60 17.24
CA ASP A 2 -1.69 -0.11 16.07
C ASP A 2 -1.51 0.92 14.93
N GLU A 3 -0.45 1.73 15.01
CA GLU A 3 -0.23 2.87 14.11
C GLU A 3 0.25 2.46 12.71
N SER A 4 0.55 1.17 12.49
CA SER A 4 1.08 0.64 11.23
C SER A 4 0.04 -0.05 10.35
N ASN A 5 -1.09 0.60 10.09
CA ASN A 5 -2.08 0.10 9.13
C ASN A 5 -2.13 0.95 7.85
N PRO A 6 -1.24 0.69 6.88
CA PRO A 6 -1.13 1.54 5.70
C PRO A 6 -2.38 1.51 4.83
N ILE A 7 -2.61 2.61 4.12
CA ILE A 7 -3.66 2.69 3.10
C ILE A 7 -3.17 1.93 1.87
N LEU A 8 -4.04 1.09 1.35
CA LEU A 8 -3.85 0.35 0.10
C LEU A 8 -4.70 0.96 -1.00
N LEU A 9 -4.19 0.94 -2.22
CA LEU A 9 -4.93 1.27 -3.43
C LEU A 9 -4.78 0.15 -4.45
N GLN A 10 -5.87 -0.23 -5.10
CA GLN A 10 -5.86 -1.26 -6.12
C GLN A 10 -5.44 -0.64 -7.46
N ILE A 11 -4.31 -1.12 -8.00
CA ILE A 11 -3.72 -0.71 -9.28
C ILE A 11 -3.52 -1.97 -10.10
N ASN A 12 -4.11 -2.05 -11.30
CA ASN A 12 -3.98 -3.21 -12.20
C ASN A 12 -4.27 -4.56 -11.50
N ASN A 13 -5.37 -4.66 -10.76
CA ASN A 13 -5.79 -5.82 -9.96
C ASN A 13 -4.85 -6.24 -8.82
N ARG A 14 -3.83 -5.45 -8.47
CA ARG A 14 -2.96 -5.68 -7.32
C ARG A 14 -3.13 -4.58 -6.28
N TRP A 15 -3.09 -4.93 -5.00
CA TRP A 15 -3.11 -3.94 -3.93
C TRP A 15 -1.70 -3.39 -3.66
N HIS A 16 -1.58 -2.07 -3.58
CA HIS A 16 -0.31 -1.39 -3.34
C HIS A 16 -0.43 -0.46 -2.14
N ILE A 17 0.61 -0.39 -1.31
CA ILE A 17 0.70 0.57 -0.20
C ILE A 17 0.92 1.97 -0.77
N VAL A 18 0.12 2.93 -0.31
CA VAL A 18 0.24 4.36 -0.59
C VAL A 18 0.33 5.09 0.74
N GLU A 19 1.56 5.30 1.24
CA GLU A 19 1.85 5.62 2.65
C GLU A 19 1.10 6.82 3.24
N HIS A 20 0.79 7.85 2.44
CA HIS A 20 0.36 9.13 3.00
C HIS A 20 -1.09 9.52 2.71
N SER A 21 -1.67 9.16 1.56
CA SER A 21 -3.09 9.40 1.30
C SER A 21 -3.57 8.76 0.00
N ARG A 22 -4.90 8.76 -0.20
CA ARG A 22 -5.54 8.47 -1.50
C ARG A 22 -5.12 9.43 -2.64
N ARG A 23 -4.36 10.49 -2.33
CA ARG A 23 -3.82 11.44 -3.32
C ARG A 23 -2.42 11.08 -3.79
N SER A 24 -1.76 10.08 -3.21
CA SER A 24 -0.43 9.66 -3.65
C SER A 24 -0.42 9.34 -5.13
N GLU A 25 0.54 9.92 -5.86
CA GLU A 25 0.73 9.69 -7.29
C GLU A 25 1.47 8.38 -7.57
N ARG A 26 2.12 7.82 -6.55
CA ARG A 26 2.87 6.58 -6.61
C ARG A 26 2.58 5.72 -5.38
N ALA A 27 2.54 4.41 -5.59
CA ALA A 27 2.68 3.42 -4.54
C ALA A 27 4.08 3.45 -3.95
N LEU A 28 4.23 2.90 -2.74
CA LEU A 28 5.51 2.75 -2.05
C LEU A 28 6.56 2.03 -2.89
N CYS A 29 6.14 1.03 -3.67
CA CYS A 29 7.03 0.32 -4.60
C CYS A 29 7.47 1.14 -5.83
N GLY A 30 6.97 2.36 -6.00
CA GLY A 30 7.24 3.28 -7.12
C GLY A 30 6.24 3.21 -8.28
N VAL A 31 5.31 2.24 -8.27
CA VAL A 31 4.26 2.08 -9.30
C VAL A 31 3.39 3.33 -9.33
N ARG A 32 3.23 3.91 -10.52
CA ARG A 32 2.41 5.10 -10.72
C ARG A 32 0.93 4.76 -10.56
N VAL A 33 0.21 5.57 -9.81
CA VAL A 33 -1.23 5.47 -9.66
C VAL A 33 -1.88 6.02 -10.92
N THR A 34 -2.16 5.13 -11.87
CA THR A 34 -2.83 5.47 -13.14
C THR A 34 -4.35 5.56 -12.97
N HIS A 35 -4.91 4.73 -12.10
CA HIS A 35 -6.33 4.72 -11.76
C HIS A 35 -6.50 4.67 -10.23
N ARG A 36 -7.28 5.60 -9.70
CA ARG A 36 -7.67 5.62 -8.28
C ARG A 36 -8.90 4.73 -8.11
N GLY A 37 -8.67 3.42 -8.18
CA GLY A 37 -9.70 2.40 -7.97
C GLY A 37 -10.11 2.28 -6.50
N ALA A 38 -10.42 1.06 -6.07
CA ALA A 38 -10.75 0.77 -4.69
C ALA A 38 -9.55 1.07 -3.75
N HIS A 39 -9.84 1.61 -2.58
CA HIS A 39 -8.89 1.77 -1.49
C HIS A 39 -9.33 0.96 -0.28
N ALA A 40 -8.37 0.45 0.48
CA ALA A 40 -8.62 -0.38 1.64
C ALA A 40 -7.48 -0.23 2.65
N ARG A 41 -7.57 -0.94 3.78
CA ARG A 41 -6.52 -1.02 4.79
C ARG A 41 -5.81 -2.36 4.69
N LEU A 42 -4.53 -2.39 5.06
CA LEU A 42 -3.73 -3.62 5.09
C LEU A 42 -4.37 -4.71 5.96
N SER A 43 -4.94 -4.33 7.11
CA SER A 43 -5.66 -5.25 8.00
C SER A 43 -6.87 -5.93 7.34
N LEU A 44 -7.55 -5.25 6.39
CA LEU A 44 -8.74 -5.77 5.71
C LEU A 44 -8.40 -6.64 4.49
N VAL A 45 -7.40 -6.21 3.71
CA VAL A 45 -6.99 -6.91 2.48
C VAL A 45 -6.13 -8.14 2.78
N GLY A 46 -5.34 -8.07 3.85
CA GLY A 46 -4.38 -9.10 4.22
C GLY A 46 -3.09 -9.03 3.40
N LYS A 47 -1.96 -9.30 4.06
CA LYS A 47 -0.61 -9.21 3.48
C LYS A 47 -0.44 -10.04 2.20
N ARG A 48 -1.13 -11.18 2.07
CA ARG A 48 -1.01 -12.06 0.88
C ARG A 48 -1.49 -11.41 -0.42
N ASN A 49 -2.39 -10.44 -0.34
CA ASN A 49 -3.01 -9.81 -1.50
C ASN A 49 -2.32 -8.49 -1.92
N VAL A 50 -1.29 -8.08 -1.18
CA VAL A 50 -0.55 -6.82 -1.40
C VAL A 50 0.73 -7.09 -2.20
N CYS A 51 1.18 -6.11 -2.98
CA CYS A 51 2.48 -6.12 -3.64
C CYS A 51 3.61 -6.47 -2.66
N GLY A 52 4.41 -7.49 -2.98
CA GLY A 52 5.53 -7.94 -2.13
C GLY A 52 6.53 -6.82 -1.85
N LYS A 53 6.95 -6.10 -2.90
CA LYS A 53 7.87 -4.97 -2.77
C LYS A 53 7.33 -3.85 -1.87
N CYS A 54 6.02 -3.56 -1.93
CA CYS A 54 5.39 -2.61 -1.00
C CYS A 54 5.51 -3.10 0.45
N LEU A 55 5.25 -4.38 0.71
CA LEU A 55 5.33 -4.95 2.06
C LEU A 55 6.75 -4.98 2.60
N GLU A 56 7.74 -5.31 1.76
CA GLU A 56 9.14 -5.32 2.14
C GLU A 56 9.62 -3.92 2.52
N LEU A 57 9.32 -2.91 1.70
CA LEU A 57 9.65 -1.51 1.99
C LEU A 57 8.94 -1.02 3.25
N PHE A 58 7.66 -1.33 3.41
CA PHE A 58 6.90 -0.94 4.59
C PHE A 58 7.50 -1.54 5.87
N LYS A 59 7.84 -2.84 5.85
CA LYS A 59 8.52 -3.48 6.99
C LYS A 59 9.88 -2.86 7.25
N ALA A 60 10.66 -2.54 6.22
CA ALA A 60 11.97 -1.91 6.40
C ALA A 60 11.84 -0.54 7.08
N MET A 61 10.78 0.22 6.79
CA MET A 61 10.48 1.51 7.41
C MET A 61 9.97 1.36 8.86
N GLU A 62 9.24 0.30 9.19
CA GLU A 62 8.83 0.02 10.58
C GLU A 62 9.99 -0.40 11.49
N ASN A 63 11.11 -0.88 10.91
CA ASN A 63 12.29 -1.32 11.65
C ASN A 63 13.46 -0.32 11.57
N ALA A 64 13.25 0.85 10.95
CA ALA A 64 14.21 1.94 10.83
C ALA A 64 13.94 3.02 11.88
#